data_AF-R6TT60-F1
#
_entry.id   AF-R6TT60-F1
#
_cell.length_a   1.000
_cell.length_b   1.000
_cell.length_c   1.000
_cell.angle_alpha   90.00
_cell.angle_beta   90.00
_cell.angle_gamma   90.00
#
_symmetry.space_group_name_H-M   'P 1'
#
loop_
_entity.id
_entity.type
_entity.pdbx_description
1 polymer ?
#
loop_
_entity_poly.entity_id
_entity_poly.type
_entity_poly.pdbx_seq_one_letter_code
_entity_poly.pdbx_strand_id
1 'polypeptide(L)'
;MNDSNSMLRFRESFRGYNKDDVNAYIEQVNTRFSRRESDLRAQIADLQNRMPAPAANTADDGTKKRLEAAETENAKLKAELEELKNSAAGNSEKDEKSRLYDSMSSQVGNILIVANSNADKIRNDAEEDAKRIKAEAELEAEKIRRDAETKMNAMIDELEGKLKSVSDSYLDSYAKLIAEAKDRFSDITDSMKARSEQLLADADNAGREIGRKIADGYCGAGQEN
;
A
#
# COMPACT_ATOMS: atom_id res chain seq x y z
N MET A 1 -41.98 -10.45 -59.33
CA MET A 1 -42.94 -10.16 -58.24
C MET A 1 -42.19 -10.30 -56.93
N ASN A 2 -42.19 -9.24 -56.13
CA ASN A 2 -41.55 -9.16 -54.82
C ASN A 2 -42.06 -10.26 -53.90
N ASP A 3 -41.22 -11.24 -53.56
CA ASP A 3 -41.40 -11.98 -52.32
C ASP A 3 -40.65 -11.23 -51.23
N SER A 4 -41.29 -10.14 -50.83
CA SER A 4 -41.00 -9.36 -49.66
C SER A 4 -40.73 -10.28 -48.47
N ASN A 5 -39.64 -9.93 -47.79
CA ASN A 5 -39.08 -10.47 -46.57
C ASN A 5 -40.09 -10.54 -45.39
N SER A 6 -41.13 -11.37 -45.51
CA SER A 6 -42.03 -11.75 -44.41
C SER A 6 -41.58 -13.10 -43.88
N MET A 7 -40.53 -13.07 -43.07
CA MET A 7 -40.15 -14.17 -42.21
C MET A 7 -41.25 -14.29 -41.14
N LEU A 8 -41.99 -15.41 -41.11
CA LEU A 8 -42.98 -15.69 -40.06
C LEU A 8 -42.30 -15.45 -38.70
N ARG A 9 -42.77 -14.42 -37.98
CA ARG A 9 -42.18 -14.07 -36.68
C ARG A 9 -42.63 -15.10 -35.66
N PHE A 10 -41.69 -15.89 -35.15
CA PHE A 10 -41.93 -16.83 -34.07
C PHE A 10 -42.35 -16.06 -32.81
N ARG A 11 -43.50 -16.40 -32.24
CA ARG A 11 -43.88 -15.93 -30.90
C ARG A 11 -43.21 -16.82 -29.85
N GLU A 12 -42.69 -16.20 -28.80
CA GLU A 12 -42.17 -16.92 -27.65
C GLU A 12 -43.34 -17.46 -26.81
N SER A 13 -43.37 -18.78 -26.63
CA SER A 13 -44.23 -19.44 -25.65
C SER A 13 -43.44 -19.64 -24.36
N PHE A 14 -44.10 -19.74 -23.21
CA PHE A 14 -43.51 -19.66 -21.88
C PHE A 14 -42.51 -20.78 -21.51
N ARG A 15 -42.09 -21.64 -22.47
CA ARG A 15 -40.96 -22.59 -22.38
C ARG A 15 -40.30 -22.91 -23.75
N GLY A 16 -40.35 -22.02 -24.74
CA GLY A 16 -39.69 -22.21 -26.03
C GLY A 16 -40.49 -21.73 -27.24
N TYR A 17 -40.13 -22.20 -28.44
CA TYR A 17 -40.80 -21.80 -29.68
C TYR A 17 -42.26 -22.28 -29.75
N ASN A 18 -43.16 -21.43 -30.24
CA ASN A 18 -44.54 -21.81 -30.50
C ASN A 18 -44.62 -22.85 -31.62
N LYS A 19 -45.17 -24.03 -31.31
CA LYS A 19 -45.28 -25.17 -32.24
C LYS A 19 -46.06 -24.82 -33.52
N ASP A 20 -47.08 -23.98 -33.44
CA ASP A 20 -47.89 -23.60 -34.60
C ASP A 20 -47.11 -22.67 -35.53
N ASP A 21 -46.32 -21.74 -34.98
CA ASP A 21 -45.46 -20.85 -35.76
C ASP A 21 -44.31 -21.64 -36.42
N VAL A 22 -43.77 -22.66 -35.71
CA VAL A 22 -42.75 -23.58 -36.25
C VAL A 22 -43.32 -24.44 -37.38
N ASN A 23 -44.51 -25.02 -37.20
CA ASN A 23 -45.17 -25.82 -38.22
C ASN A 23 -45.50 -24.98 -39.47
N ALA A 24 -46.01 -23.75 -39.29
CA ALA A 24 -46.30 -22.84 -40.38
C ALA A 24 -45.03 -22.44 -41.16
N TYR A 25 -43.91 -22.24 -40.44
CA TYR A 25 -42.62 -21.96 -41.08
C TYR A 25 -42.10 -23.17 -41.87
N ILE A 26 -42.17 -24.38 -41.29
CA ILE A 26 -41.76 -25.62 -41.98
C ILE A 26 -42.61 -25.82 -43.25
N GLU A 27 -43.92 -25.58 -43.17
CA GLU A 27 -44.81 -25.70 -44.32
C GLU A 27 -44.51 -24.65 -45.40
N GLN A 28 -44.22 -23.40 -45.01
CA GLN A 28 -43.78 -22.35 -45.92
C GLN A 28 -42.44 -22.71 -46.60
N VAL A 29 -41.48 -23.24 -45.84
CA VAL A 29 -40.17 -23.67 -46.36
C VAL A 29 -40.35 -24.84 -47.32
N ASN A 30 -41.13 -25.86 -46.95
CA ASN A 30 -41.42 -27.00 -47.82
C ASN A 30 -42.09 -26.55 -49.12
N THR A 31 -43.04 -25.62 -49.05
CA THR A 31 -43.71 -25.08 -50.25
C THR A 31 -42.74 -24.32 -51.15
N ARG A 32 -41.85 -23.51 -50.57
CA ARG A 32 -40.80 -22.80 -51.31
C ARG A 32 -39.78 -23.77 -51.93
N PHE A 33 -39.43 -24.82 -51.20
CA PHE A 33 -38.50 -25.84 -51.68
C PHE A 33 -39.11 -26.62 -52.84
N SER A 34 -40.34 -27.10 -52.71
CA SER A 34 -41.06 -27.81 -53.78
C SER A 34 -41.26 -26.96 -55.03
N ARG A 35 -41.54 -25.65 -54.88
CA ARG A 35 -41.60 -24.73 -56.03
C ARG A 35 -40.24 -24.58 -56.70
N ARG A 36 -39.18 -24.33 -55.93
CA ARG A 36 -37.82 -24.18 -56.48
C ARG A 36 -37.31 -25.47 -57.11
N GLU A 37 -37.65 -26.62 -56.54
CA GLU A 37 -37.34 -27.92 -57.12
C GLU A 37 -38.11 -28.14 -58.42
N SER A 38 -39.39 -27.77 -58.47
CA SER A 38 -40.19 -27.82 -59.71
C SER A 38 -39.62 -26.90 -60.79
N ASP A 39 -39.21 -25.68 -60.43
CA ASP A 39 -38.59 -24.73 -61.36
C ASP A 39 -37.23 -25.23 -61.87
N LEU A 40 -36.42 -25.82 -61.00
CA LEU A 40 -35.15 -26.44 -61.39
C LEU A 40 -35.37 -27.68 -62.25
N ARG A 41 -36.38 -28.51 -61.95
CA ARG A 41 -36.74 -29.66 -62.80
C ARG A 41 -37.26 -29.21 -64.16
N ALA A 42 -38.06 -28.14 -64.21
CA ALA A 42 -38.50 -27.52 -65.45
C ALA A 42 -37.33 -26.93 -66.25
N GLN A 43 -36.36 -26.29 -65.58
CA GLN A 43 -35.12 -25.83 -66.22
C GLN A 43 -34.27 -27.00 -66.74
N ILE A 44 -34.15 -28.10 -65.97
CA ILE A 44 -33.46 -29.30 -66.44
C ILE A 44 -34.17 -29.89 -67.65
N ALA A 45 -35.51 -29.96 -67.64
CA ALA A 45 -36.29 -30.43 -68.78
C ALA A 45 -36.17 -29.51 -70.01
N ASP A 46 -36.18 -28.18 -69.83
CA ASP A 46 -35.96 -27.21 -70.90
C ASP A 46 -34.53 -27.30 -71.46
N LEU A 47 -33.52 -27.42 -70.60
CA LEU A 47 -32.14 -27.62 -70.99
C LEU A 47 -31.93 -28.96 -71.70
N GLN A 48 -32.61 -30.02 -71.27
CA GLN A 48 -32.60 -31.32 -71.93
C GLN A 48 -33.32 -31.29 -73.28
N ASN A 49 -34.40 -30.50 -73.43
CA ASN A 49 -35.07 -30.30 -74.72
C ASN A 49 -34.28 -29.35 -75.65
N ARG A 50 -33.51 -28.41 -75.10
CA ARG A 50 -32.59 -27.51 -75.84
C ARG A 50 -31.25 -28.15 -76.18
N MET A 51 -30.91 -29.27 -75.55
CA MET A 51 -29.87 -30.16 -76.04
C MET A 51 -30.46 -31.04 -77.14
N PRO A 52 -30.19 -30.78 -78.44
CA PRO A 52 -30.44 -31.82 -79.43
C PRO A 52 -29.62 -33.04 -79.03
N ALA A 53 -30.26 -34.21 -79.01
CA ALA A 53 -29.58 -35.50 -78.87
C ALA A 53 -28.36 -35.52 -79.83
N PRO A 54 -27.20 -36.07 -79.42
CA PRO A 54 -26.04 -36.14 -80.30
C PRO A 54 -26.43 -37.01 -81.48
N ALA A 55 -26.75 -36.36 -82.60
CA ALA A 55 -26.79 -37.00 -83.89
C ALA A 55 -25.40 -37.58 -84.10
N ALA A 56 -25.32 -38.91 -84.07
CA ALA A 56 -24.21 -39.64 -84.65
C ALA A 56 -24.09 -39.18 -86.10
N ASN A 57 -23.20 -38.24 -86.38
CA ASN A 57 -22.73 -37.89 -87.73
C ASN A 57 -21.40 -37.12 -87.64
N THR A 58 -20.34 -37.83 -88.07
CA THR A 58 -19.05 -37.35 -88.57
C THR A 58 -18.22 -36.42 -87.67
N ALA A 59 -17.28 -37.02 -86.93
CA ALA A 59 -16.09 -36.32 -86.45
C ALA A 59 -15.29 -35.79 -87.65
N ASP A 60 -15.27 -34.47 -87.80
CA ASP A 60 -14.44 -33.75 -88.76
C ASP A 60 -13.00 -33.61 -88.22
N ASP A 61 -12.01 -33.91 -89.05
CA ASP A 61 -10.57 -33.95 -88.77
C ASP A 61 -10.03 -32.62 -88.17
N GLY A 62 -10.72 -31.51 -88.43
CA GLY A 62 -10.41 -30.19 -87.87
C GLY A 62 -10.64 -30.08 -86.35
N THR A 63 -11.56 -30.87 -85.77
CA THR A 63 -11.86 -30.83 -84.32
C THR A 63 -10.79 -31.56 -83.50
N LYS A 64 -10.26 -32.67 -84.02
CA LYS A 64 -9.12 -33.38 -83.41
C LYS A 64 -7.85 -32.55 -83.41
N LYS A 65 -7.51 -31.92 -84.55
CA LYS A 65 -6.32 -31.06 -84.64
C LYS A 65 -6.37 -29.86 -83.69
N ARG A 66 -7.56 -29.29 -83.46
CA ARG A 66 -7.73 -28.20 -82.48
C ARG A 66 -7.62 -28.67 -81.04
N LEU A 67 -8.06 -29.88 -80.74
CA LEU A 67 -7.90 -30.49 -79.42
C LEU A 67 -6.42 -30.78 -79.13
N GLU A 68 -5.71 -31.38 -80.08
CA GLU A 68 -4.26 -31.65 -79.99
C GLU A 68 -3.44 -30.35 -79.88
N ALA A 69 -3.81 -29.31 -80.62
CA ALA A 69 -3.19 -27.98 -80.48
C ALA A 69 -3.43 -27.37 -79.08
N ALA A 70 -4.65 -27.47 -78.55
CA ALA A 70 -4.96 -26.97 -77.21
C ALA A 70 -4.29 -27.77 -76.09
N GLU A 71 -4.10 -29.09 -76.27
CA GLU A 71 -3.39 -29.96 -75.35
C GLU A 71 -1.88 -29.67 -75.34
N THR A 72 -1.28 -29.46 -76.51
CA THR A 72 0.14 -29.09 -76.63
C THR A 72 0.43 -27.70 -76.08
N GLU A 73 -0.47 -26.73 -76.29
CA GLU A 73 -0.37 -25.40 -75.69
C GLU A 73 -0.52 -25.44 -74.16
N ASN A 74 -1.46 -26.24 -73.63
CA ASN A 74 -1.57 -26.47 -72.19
C ASN A 74 -0.33 -27.14 -71.60
N ALA A 75 0.28 -28.09 -72.31
CA ALA A 75 1.50 -28.74 -71.87
C ALA A 75 2.68 -27.76 -71.80
N LYS A 76 2.80 -26.86 -72.78
CA LYS A 76 3.82 -25.78 -72.79
C LYS A 76 3.60 -24.78 -71.66
N LEU A 77 2.36 -24.30 -71.48
CA LEU A 77 2.02 -23.36 -70.41
C LEU A 77 2.27 -23.97 -69.02
N LYS A 78 2.03 -25.27 -68.83
CA LYS A 78 2.38 -25.97 -67.58
C LYS A 78 3.89 -26.08 -67.37
N ALA A 79 4.65 -26.35 -68.42
CA ALA A 79 6.11 -26.41 -68.34
C ALA A 79 6.71 -25.05 -68.00
N GLU A 80 6.22 -23.98 -68.64
CA GLU A 80 6.64 -22.60 -68.37
C GLU A 80 6.27 -22.15 -66.95
N LEU A 81 5.09 -22.55 -66.43
CA LEU A 81 4.69 -22.32 -65.04
C LEU A 81 5.60 -23.01 -64.02
N GLU A 82 6.03 -24.24 -64.30
CA GLU A 82 6.97 -24.98 -63.44
C GLU A 82 8.39 -24.41 -63.51
N GLU A 83 8.82 -23.93 -64.66
CA GLU A 83 10.11 -23.24 -64.83
C GLU A 83 10.14 -21.90 -64.09
N LEU A 84 9.07 -21.10 -64.19
CA LEU A 84 8.86 -19.88 -63.42
C LEU A 84 8.84 -20.15 -61.91
N LYS A 85 8.14 -21.20 -61.45
CA LYS A 85 8.16 -21.59 -60.03
C LYS A 85 9.55 -21.98 -59.53
N ASN A 86 10.30 -22.74 -60.31
CA ASN A 86 11.64 -23.16 -59.93
C ASN A 86 12.64 -21.99 -59.94
N SER A 87 12.46 -21.01 -60.83
CA SER A 87 13.23 -19.76 -60.82
C SER A 87 12.90 -18.85 -59.63
N ALA A 88 11.64 -18.82 -59.19
CA ALA A 88 11.18 -18.05 -58.02
C ALA A 88 11.51 -18.73 -56.67
N ALA A 89 11.60 -20.07 -56.63
CA ALA A 89 11.99 -20.84 -55.45
C ALA A 89 13.50 -20.89 -55.19
N GLY A 90 14.31 -20.33 -56.10
CA GLY A 90 15.76 -20.28 -56.00
C GLY A 90 16.27 -19.27 -54.96
N ASN A 91 16.47 -19.74 -53.72
CA ASN A 91 17.38 -19.19 -52.70
C ASN A 91 17.21 -17.74 -52.17
N SER A 92 16.43 -16.84 -52.77
CA SER A 92 16.40 -15.45 -52.30
C SER A 92 15.64 -15.26 -50.98
N GLU A 93 14.45 -15.85 -50.83
CA GLU A 93 13.63 -15.66 -49.61
C GLU A 93 14.24 -16.31 -48.36
N LYS A 94 14.94 -17.44 -48.52
CA LYS A 94 15.51 -18.19 -47.39
C LYS A 94 16.76 -17.51 -46.85
N ASP A 95 17.61 -16.98 -47.74
CA ASP A 95 18.81 -16.23 -47.36
C ASP A 95 18.47 -14.86 -46.77
N GLU A 96 17.44 -14.20 -47.29
CA GLU A 96 16.97 -12.91 -46.80
C GLU A 96 16.34 -13.03 -45.40
N LYS A 97 15.55 -14.08 -45.15
CA LYS A 97 15.07 -14.42 -43.79
C LYS A 97 16.21 -14.76 -42.84
N SER A 98 17.22 -15.50 -43.27
CA SER A 98 18.36 -15.85 -42.40
C SER A 98 19.14 -14.60 -41.98
N ARG A 99 19.44 -13.69 -42.91
CA ARG A 99 20.12 -12.42 -42.61
C ARG A 99 19.30 -11.53 -41.68
N LEU A 100 17.98 -11.52 -41.83
CA LEU A 100 17.08 -10.80 -40.94
C LEU A 100 17.12 -11.39 -39.51
N TYR A 101 17.12 -12.72 -39.38
CA TYR A 101 17.26 -13.39 -38.08
C TYR A 101 18.60 -13.11 -37.39
N ASP A 102 19.72 -13.11 -38.15
CA ASP A 102 21.05 -12.82 -37.59
C ASP A 102 21.15 -11.36 -37.11
N SER A 103 20.61 -10.42 -37.90
CA SER A 103 20.54 -9.00 -37.54
C SER A 103 19.68 -8.77 -36.29
N MET A 104 18.49 -9.37 -36.23
CA MET A 104 17.61 -9.30 -35.07
C MET A 104 18.24 -9.95 -33.83
N SER A 105 18.92 -11.09 -33.97
CA SER A 105 19.66 -11.73 -32.87
C SER A 105 20.76 -10.84 -32.31
N SER A 106 21.54 -10.20 -33.18
CA SER A 106 22.58 -9.24 -32.76
C SER A 106 21.97 -8.05 -32.01
N GLN A 107 20.87 -7.49 -32.53
CA GLN A 107 20.18 -6.38 -31.88
C GLN A 107 19.60 -6.77 -30.52
N VAL A 108 18.96 -7.93 -30.41
CA VAL A 108 18.45 -8.46 -29.13
C VAL A 108 19.60 -8.72 -28.16
N GLY A 109 20.71 -9.29 -28.62
CA GLY A 109 21.91 -9.48 -27.80
C GLY A 109 22.46 -8.18 -27.25
N ASN A 110 22.56 -7.14 -28.08
CA ASN A 110 22.99 -5.81 -27.65
C ASN A 110 22.03 -5.18 -26.63
N ILE A 111 20.72 -5.31 -26.86
CA ILE A 111 19.71 -4.83 -25.90
C ILE A 111 19.84 -5.54 -24.56
N LEU A 112 20.05 -6.87 -24.55
CA LEU A 112 20.24 -7.63 -23.32
C LEU A 112 21.49 -7.20 -22.56
N ILE A 113 22.60 -6.94 -23.26
CA ILE A 113 23.85 -6.47 -22.62
C ILE A 113 23.63 -5.08 -22.00
N VAL A 114 23.03 -4.15 -22.74
CA VAL A 114 22.74 -2.79 -22.24
C VAL A 114 21.75 -2.84 -21.09
N ALA A 115 20.71 -3.66 -21.18
CA ALA A 115 19.72 -3.84 -20.12
C ALA A 115 20.34 -4.39 -18.84
N ASN A 116 21.21 -5.40 -18.95
CA ASN A 116 21.94 -5.94 -17.79
C ASN A 116 22.88 -4.90 -17.18
N SER A 117 23.66 -4.18 -18.01
CA SER A 117 24.53 -3.12 -17.51
C SER A 117 23.75 -1.99 -16.81
N ASN A 118 22.59 -1.62 -17.35
CA ASN A 118 21.73 -0.62 -16.72
C ASN A 118 21.11 -1.15 -15.43
N ALA A 119 20.71 -2.42 -15.38
CA ALA A 119 20.19 -3.05 -14.17
C ALA A 119 21.26 -3.10 -13.06
N ASP A 120 22.51 -3.42 -13.41
CA ASP A 120 23.63 -3.42 -12.46
C ASP A 120 23.91 -2.02 -11.93
N LYS A 121 23.88 -0.99 -12.79
CA LYS A 121 24.02 0.41 -12.36
C LYS A 121 22.91 0.82 -11.38
N ILE A 122 21.65 0.57 -11.75
CA ILE A 122 20.50 0.87 -10.88
C ILE A 122 20.65 0.17 -9.52
N ARG A 123 21.09 -1.10 -9.51
CA ARG A 123 21.31 -1.84 -8.27
C ARG A 123 22.42 -1.22 -7.43
N ASN A 124 23.54 -0.87 -8.04
CA ASN A 124 24.69 -0.29 -7.33
C ASN A 124 24.34 1.09 -6.77
N ASP A 125 23.70 1.95 -7.56
CA ASP A 125 23.26 3.28 -7.14
C ASP A 125 22.28 3.18 -5.96
N ALA A 126 21.30 2.28 -6.05
CA ALA A 126 20.36 2.03 -4.96
C ALA A 126 21.04 1.49 -3.70
N GLU A 127 22.07 0.65 -3.84
CA GLU A 127 22.84 0.14 -2.70
C GLU A 127 23.70 1.21 -2.05
N GLU A 128 24.31 2.10 -2.84
CA GLU A 128 25.07 3.25 -2.35
C GLU A 128 24.17 4.25 -1.63
N ASP A 129 23.01 4.59 -2.21
CA ASP A 129 22.03 5.45 -1.57
C ASP A 129 21.49 4.85 -0.28
N ALA A 130 21.20 3.54 -0.26
CA ALA A 130 20.76 2.86 0.96
C ALA A 130 21.84 2.92 2.07
N LYS A 131 23.11 2.70 1.71
CA LYS A 131 24.24 2.85 2.66
C LYS A 131 24.36 4.27 3.17
N ARG A 132 24.24 5.27 2.31
CA ARG A 132 24.31 6.68 2.67
C ARG A 132 23.17 7.08 3.61
N ILE A 133 21.93 6.73 3.28
CA ILE A 133 20.76 7.00 4.11
C ILE A 133 20.91 6.35 5.48
N LYS A 134 21.39 5.10 5.54
CA LYS A 134 21.63 4.40 6.80
C LYS A 134 22.70 5.12 7.64
N ALA A 135 23.82 5.51 7.03
CA ALA A 135 24.89 6.21 7.73
C ALA A 135 24.45 7.59 8.24
N GLU A 136 23.69 8.34 7.45
CA GLU A 136 23.10 9.62 7.86
C GLU A 136 22.13 9.45 9.03
N ALA A 137 21.27 8.43 8.99
CA ALA A 137 20.34 8.12 10.06
C ALA A 137 21.05 7.70 11.36
N GLU A 138 22.11 6.90 11.27
CA GLU A 138 22.93 6.51 12.42
C GLU A 138 23.63 7.72 13.04
N LEU A 139 24.14 8.64 12.23
CA LEU A 139 24.79 9.87 12.70
C LEU A 139 23.80 10.80 13.41
N GLU A 140 22.60 10.99 12.85
CA GLU A 140 21.58 11.83 13.48
C GLU A 140 21.03 11.19 14.76
N ALA A 141 20.82 9.86 14.78
CA ALA A 141 20.43 9.14 15.98
C ALA A 141 21.46 9.32 17.11
N GLU A 142 22.74 9.21 16.79
CA GLU A 142 23.82 9.41 17.74
C GLU A 142 23.91 10.85 18.24
N LYS A 143 23.65 11.84 17.38
CA LYS A 143 23.55 13.25 17.78
C LYS A 143 22.40 13.48 18.75
N ILE A 144 21.21 12.94 18.45
CA ILE A 144 20.04 13.00 19.34
C ILE A 144 20.37 12.37 20.69
N ARG A 145 21.06 11.21 20.70
CA ARG A 145 21.47 10.53 21.94
C ARG A 145 22.39 11.41 22.78
N ARG A 146 23.41 12.03 22.18
CA ARG A 146 24.34 12.92 22.90
C ARG A 146 23.66 14.18 23.42
N ASP A 147 22.76 14.78 22.64
CA ASP A 147 22.00 15.95 23.07
C ASP A 147 21.09 15.60 24.25
N ALA A 148 20.47 14.41 24.22
CA ALA A 148 19.66 13.91 25.33
C ALA A 148 20.50 13.65 26.58
N GLU A 149 21.68 13.02 26.45
CA GLU A 149 22.62 12.80 27.56
C GLU A 149 23.09 14.11 28.18
N THR A 150 23.43 15.10 27.35
CA THR A 150 23.86 16.42 27.81
C THR A 150 22.75 17.12 28.61
N LYS A 151 21.51 17.08 28.12
CA LYS A 151 20.35 17.65 28.82
C LYS A 151 20.04 16.91 30.12
N MET A 152 20.16 15.58 30.12
CA MET A 152 19.95 14.76 31.31
C MET A 152 20.97 15.09 32.40
N ASN A 153 22.25 15.18 32.04
CA ASN A 153 23.31 15.55 32.98
C ASN A 153 23.09 16.96 33.55
N ALA A 154 22.74 17.93 32.70
CA ALA A 154 22.42 19.29 33.16
C ALA A 154 21.23 19.31 34.14
N MET A 155 20.21 18.48 33.91
CA MET A 155 19.07 18.34 34.83
C MET A 155 19.48 17.68 36.15
N ILE A 156 20.37 16.69 36.12
CA ILE A 156 20.93 16.07 37.33
C ILE A 156 21.69 17.11 38.15
N ASP A 157 22.58 17.88 37.52
CA ASP A 157 23.34 18.94 38.20
C ASP A 157 22.42 19.99 38.84
N GLU A 158 21.35 20.38 38.15
CA GLU A 158 20.34 21.31 38.68
C GLU A 158 19.59 20.72 39.88
N LEU A 159 19.20 19.43 39.81
CA LEU A 159 18.53 18.73 40.89
C LEU A 159 19.43 18.59 42.12
N GLU A 160 20.70 18.25 41.93
CA GLU A 160 21.70 18.20 43.01
C GLU A 160 21.87 19.57 43.68
N GLY A 161 21.95 20.64 42.87
CA GLY A 161 22.02 22.01 43.38
C GLY A 161 20.80 22.41 44.21
N LYS A 162 19.59 22.07 43.74
CA LYS A 162 18.35 22.32 44.48
C LYS A 162 18.28 21.49 45.76
N LEU A 163 18.62 20.21 45.70
CA LEU A 163 18.60 19.32 46.86
C LEU A 163 19.55 19.81 47.95
N LYS A 164 20.75 20.26 47.56
CA LYS A 164 21.71 20.85 48.48
C LYS A 164 21.18 22.14 49.10
N SER A 165 20.66 23.06 48.29
CA SER A 165 20.08 24.32 48.77
C SER A 165 18.93 24.11 49.77
N VAL A 166 18.02 23.16 49.46
CA VAL A 166 16.95 22.78 50.36
C VAL A 166 17.51 22.20 51.66
N SER A 167 18.49 21.30 51.58
CA SER A 167 19.12 20.70 52.75
C SER A 167 19.79 21.75 53.65
N ASP A 168 20.54 22.68 53.06
CA ASP A 168 21.20 23.78 53.77
C ASP A 168 20.16 24.71 54.44
N SER A 169 19.06 25.02 53.75
CA SER A 169 17.96 25.82 54.29
C SER A 169 17.23 25.11 55.45
N TYR A 170 17.04 23.80 55.36
CA TYR A 170 16.47 23.00 56.45
C TYR A 170 17.41 23.01 57.67
N LEU A 171 18.70 22.79 57.48
CA LEU A 171 19.69 22.80 58.57
C LEU A 171 19.76 24.17 59.27
N ASP A 172 19.76 25.27 58.51
CA ASP A 172 19.70 26.63 59.07
C ASP A 172 18.43 26.85 59.90
N SER A 173 17.28 26.40 59.38
CA SER A 173 15.99 26.51 60.08
C SER A 173 15.99 25.70 61.38
N TYR A 174 16.54 24.49 61.38
CA TYR A 174 16.69 23.67 62.59
C TYR A 174 17.64 24.31 63.60
N ALA A 175 18.77 24.87 63.15
CA ALA A 175 19.71 25.54 64.04
C ALA A 175 19.07 26.75 64.73
N LYS A 176 18.29 27.56 64.00
CA LYS A 176 17.51 28.67 64.56
C LYS A 176 16.49 28.20 65.60
N LEU A 177 15.72 27.16 65.28
CA LEU A 177 14.73 26.60 66.21
C LEU A 177 15.37 26.14 67.53
N ILE A 178 16.54 25.49 67.46
CA ILE A 178 17.29 25.05 68.64
C ILE A 178 17.79 26.25 69.46
N ALA A 179 18.31 27.29 68.78
CA ALA A 179 18.74 28.51 69.46
C ALA A 179 17.58 29.20 70.17
N GLU A 180 16.44 29.38 69.49
CA GLU A 180 15.23 29.97 70.07
C GLU A 180 14.69 29.16 71.26
N ALA A 181 14.70 27.83 71.15
CA ALA A 181 14.30 26.97 72.26
C ALA A 181 15.24 27.14 73.46
N LYS A 182 16.57 27.18 73.23
CA LYS A 182 17.57 27.40 74.27
C LYS A 182 17.38 28.74 74.97
N ASP A 183 17.19 29.81 74.20
CA ASP A 183 17.00 31.16 74.75
C ASP A 183 15.74 31.22 75.61
N ARG A 184 14.61 30.68 75.14
CA ARG A 184 13.37 30.57 75.93
C ARG A 184 13.54 29.77 77.21
N PHE A 185 14.29 28.66 77.17
CA PHE A 185 14.57 27.89 78.38
C PHE A 185 15.42 28.68 79.38
N SER A 186 16.38 29.48 78.91
CA SER A 186 17.15 30.39 79.76
C SER A 186 16.22 31.42 80.42
N ASP A 187 15.38 32.09 79.63
CA ASP A 187 14.44 33.10 80.12
C ASP A 187 13.48 32.53 81.18
N ILE A 188 12.95 31.32 80.94
CA ILE A 188 12.10 30.62 81.92
C ILE A 188 12.89 30.33 83.19
N THR A 189 14.13 29.85 83.07
CA THR A 189 14.96 29.51 84.23
C THR A 189 15.26 30.76 85.06
N ASP A 190 15.62 31.86 84.41
CA ASP A 190 15.94 33.14 85.08
C ASP A 190 14.68 33.73 85.74
N SER A 191 13.53 33.71 85.05
CA SER A 191 12.27 34.18 85.63
C SER A 191 11.80 33.33 86.81
N MET A 192 11.97 32.01 86.76
CA MET A 192 11.69 31.11 87.88
C MET A 192 12.60 31.40 89.07
N LYS A 193 13.89 31.64 88.83
CA LYS A 193 14.84 32.00 89.88
C LYS A 193 14.45 33.31 90.55
N ALA A 194 14.18 34.36 89.77
CA ALA A 194 13.75 35.67 90.30
C ALA A 194 12.46 35.55 91.13
N ARG A 195 11.48 34.76 90.66
CA ARG A 195 10.24 34.52 91.40
C ARG A 195 10.48 33.78 92.71
N SER A 196 11.41 32.82 92.72
CA SER A 196 11.76 32.08 93.94
C SER A 196 12.42 32.97 94.99
N GLU A 197 13.31 33.88 94.56
CA GLU A 197 13.96 34.87 95.43
C GLU A 197 12.93 35.85 96.01
N GLN A 198 11.97 36.30 95.20
CA GLN A 198 10.88 37.15 95.66
C GLN A 198 10.00 36.44 96.70
N LEU A 199 9.62 35.18 96.46
CA LEU A 199 8.80 34.41 97.40
C LEU A 199 9.51 34.19 98.75
N LEU A 200 10.83 33.99 98.74
CA LEU A 200 11.64 33.90 99.97
C LEU A 200 11.61 35.23 100.74
N ALA A 201 11.82 36.35 100.04
CA ALA A 201 11.77 37.67 100.67
C ALA A 201 10.39 38.00 101.26
N ASP A 202 9.31 37.63 100.53
CA ASP A 202 7.94 37.82 101.00
C ASP A 202 7.64 36.96 102.23
N ALA A 203 8.11 35.69 102.24
CA ALA A 203 7.98 34.80 103.40
C ALA A 203 8.74 35.33 104.63
N ASP A 204 9.97 35.82 104.44
CA ASP A 204 10.77 36.43 105.51
C ASP A 204 10.12 37.70 106.07
N ASN A 205 9.53 38.53 105.21
CA ASN A 205 8.78 39.71 105.63
C ASN A 205 7.53 39.35 106.41
N ALA A 206 6.74 38.38 105.91
CA ALA A 206 5.55 37.88 106.61
C ALA A 206 5.91 37.28 107.97
N GLY A 207 6.98 36.50 108.05
CA GLY A 207 7.49 35.95 109.30
C GLY A 207 7.88 37.03 110.31
N ARG A 208 8.56 38.10 109.88
CA ARG A 208 8.89 39.26 110.71
C ARG A 208 7.64 40.01 111.19
N GLU A 209 6.65 40.19 110.33
CA GLU A 209 5.40 40.87 110.69
C GLU A 209 4.60 40.06 111.73
N ILE A 210 4.49 38.75 111.55
CA ILE A 210 3.87 37.84 112.52
C ILE A 210 4.62 37.91 113.84
N GLY A 211 5.96 37.82 113.82
CA GLY A 211 6.79 37.93 115.01
C GLY A 211 6.58 39.24 115.77
N ARG A 212 6.48 40.37 115.05
CA ARG A 212 6.17 41.69 115.64
C ARG A 212 4.78 41.71 116.28
N LYS A 213 3.74 41.26 115.58
CA LYS A 213 2.36 41.20 116.11
C LYS A 213 2.28 40.35 117.39
N ILE A 214 2.99 39.23 117.43
CA ILE A 214 3.08 38.38 118.63
C ILE A 214 3.75 39.15 119.77
N ALA A 215 4.91 39.77 119.53
CA ALA A 215 5.63 40.54 120.55
C ALA A 215 4.81 41.71 121.11
N ASP A 216 4.14 42.48 120.24
CA ASP A 216 3.28 43.61 120.65
C ASP A 216 2.09 43.13 121.50
N GLY A 217 1.50 41.98 121.17
CA GLY A 217 0.42 41.37 121.95
C GLY A 217 0.85 40.94 123.36
N TYR A 218 2.08 40.47 123.54
CA TYR A 218 2.63 40.14 124.87
C TYR A 218 2.99 41.39 125.68
N CYS A 219 3.47 42.47 125.04
CA CYS A 219 3.80 43.72 125.72
C CYS A 219 2.56 44.52 126.16
N GLY A 220 1.45 44.45 125.40
CA GLY A 220 0.18 45.10 125.77
C GLY A 220 -0.53 44.45 126.96
N ALA A 221 -0.37 43.13 127.15
CA ALA A 221 -0.95 42.40 128.27
C ALA A 221 -0.27 42.67 129.64
N GLY A 222 0.86 43.39 129.64
CA GLY A 222 1.61 43.75 130.86
C GLY A 222 1.29 45.12 131.44
N GLN A 223 0.38 45.90 130.84
CA GLN A 223 0.03 47.26 131.30
C GLN A 223 -1.38 47.41 131.88
N GLU A 224 -2.15 46.32 132.03
CA GLU A 224 -3.39 46.31 132.82
C GLU A 224 -3.12 45.66 134.19
N ASN A 225 -2.60 46.46 135.12
CA ASN A 225 -2.76 46.31 136.58
C ASN A 225 -2.52 47.66 137.27
#